data_AF-A0A967EDZ9-F1
#
_entry.id   AF-A0A967EDZ9-F1
#
_cell.length_a   1.000
_cell.length_b   1.000
_cell.length_c   1.000
_cell.angle_alpha   90.00
_cell.angle_beta   90.00
_cell.angle_gamma   90.00
#
_symmetry.space_group_name_H-M   'P 1'
#
loop_
_entity.id
_entity.type
_entity.pdbx_description
1 polymer ?
#
loop_
_entity_poly.entity_id
_entity_poly.type
_entity_poly.pdbx_seq_one_letter_code
_entity_poly.pdbx_strand_id
1 'polypeptide(L)' 'MDVLNVLIQNSSLQGMPTWYKATTLLLFSLILVTVITSLFILITQGPGMTIRFGY' A
#
# COMPACT_ATOMS: atom_id res chain seq x y z
N MET A 1 -5.26 23.44 -9.19
CA MET A 1 -5.99 22.46 -8.36
C MET A 1 -4.98 21.43 -7.87
N ASP A 2 -5.00 21.11 -6.60
CA ASP A 2 -4.08 20.12 -6.02
C ASP A 2 -4.49 18.71 -6.47
N VAL A 3 -3.55 17.94 -7.03
CA VAL A 3 -3.79 16.60 -7.59
C VAL A 3 -4.31 15.66 -6.51
N LEU A 4 -3.83 15.81 -5.27
CA LEU A 4 -4.33 15.04 -4.13
C LEU A 4 -5.81 15.33 -3.83
N ASN A 5 -6.22 16.60 -3.96
CA ASN A 5 -7.63 16.97 -3.78
C ASN A 5 -8.52 16.40 -4.88
N VAL A 6 -8.05 16.38 -6.13
CA VAL A 6 -8.78 15.75 -7.24
C VAL A 6 -8.93 14.24 -7.01
N LEU A 7 -7.86 13.58 -6.54
CA LEU A 7 -7.88 12.15 -6.24
C LEU A 7 -8.88 11.83 -5.11
N ILE A 8 -8.86 12.62 -4.03
CA ILE A 8 -9.77 12.45 -2.89
C ILE A 8 -11.23 12.71 -3.31
N GLN A 9 -11.46 13.73 -4.14
CA GLN A 9 -12.81 14.06 -4.64
C GLN A 9 -13.39 12.98 -5.55
N ASN A 10 -12.56 12.26 -6.31
CA ASN A 10 -13.00 11.16 -7.18
C ASN A 10 -12.88 9.77 -6.51
N SER A 11 -12.59 9.73 -5.21
CA SER A 11 -12.48 8.49 -4.44
C SER A 11 -13.68 8.30 -3.52
N SER A 12 -13.79 7.11 -2.93
CA SER A 12 -14.75 6.82 -1.86
C SER A 12 -14.55 7.67 -0.60
N LEU A 13 -13.44 8.43 -0.50
CA LEU A 13 -13.15 9.33 0.60
C LEU A 13 -13.85 10.70 0.45
N GLN A 14 -14.54 10.97 -0.65
CA GLN A 14 -15.29 12.21 -0.84
C GLN A 14 -16.35 12.40 0.27
N GLY A 15 -16.45 13.61 0.82
CA GLY A 15 -17.40 13.92 1.91
C GLY A 15 -17.02 13.41 3.30
N MET A 16 -15.95 12.60 3.43
CA MET A 16 -15.52 12.10 4.73
C MET A 16 -14.77 13.16 5.57
N PRO A 17 -14.81 13.07 6.91
CA PRO A 17 -14.02 13.90 7.81
C PRO A 17 -12.52 13.81 7.50
N THR A 18 -11.79 14.91 7.68
CA THR A 18 -10.36 15.01 7.38
C THR A 18 -9.51 13.99 8.13
N TRP A 19 -9.84 13.71 9.40
CA TRP A 19 -9.13 12.70 10.18
C TRP A 19 -9.29 11.30 9.60
N TYR A 20 -10.50 10.95 9.13
CA TYR A 20 -10.78 9.64 8.53
C TYR A 20 -10.00 9.47 7.22
N LYS A 21 -10.01 10.50 6.36
CA LYS A 21 -9.20 10.55 5.13
C LYS A 21 -7.72 10.32 5.40
N ALA A 22 -7.17 11.01 6.41
CA ALA A 22 -5.77 10.87 6.80
C ALA A 22 -5.46 9.45 7.29
N THR A 23 -6.32 8.87 8.13
CA THR A 23 -6.13 7.50 8.63
C THR A 23 -6.21 6.45 7.52
N THR A 24 -7.14 6.59 6.56
CA THR A 24 -7.25 5.66 5.44
C THR A 24 -6.04 5.76 4.51
N LEU A 25 -5.56 6.96 4.23
CA LEU A 25 -4.34 7.16 3.43
C LEU A 25 -3.09 6.59 4.13
N LEU A 26 -3.00 6.74 5.45
CA LEU A 26 -1.92 6.16 6.25
C LEU A 26 -1.97 4.62 6.18
N LEU A 27 -3.13 4.02 6.42
CA LEU A 27 -3.32 2.57 6.32
C LEU A 27 -2.94 2.04 4.94
N PHE A 28 -3.40 2.71 3.88
CA PHE A 28 -3.04 2.36 2.51
C PHE A 28 -1.53 2.44 2.28
N SER A 29 -0.88 3.51 2.74
CA SER A 29 0.57 3.66 2.63
C SER A 29 1.32 2.55 3.37
N LEU A 30 0.87 2.15 4.56
CA LEU A 30 1.49 1.09 5.35
C LEU A 30 1.39 -0.28 4.66
N ILE A 31 0.21 -0.60 4.10
CA ILE A 31 0.02 -1.80 3.28
C ILE A 31 0.96 -1.78 2.07
N LEU A 32 1.00 -0.65 1.36
CA LEU A 32 1.84 -0.49 0.18
C LEU A 32 3.33 -0.68 0.50
N VAL A 33 3.81 -0.10 1.59
CA VAL A 33 5.20 -0.31 2.08
C VAL A 33 5.45 -1.78 2.40
N THR A 34 4.49 -2.45 3.04
CA THR A 34 4.62 -3.87 3.40
C THR A 34 4.74 -4.75 2.15
N VAL A 35 3.92 -4.50 1.13
CA VAL A 35 3.94 -5.23 -0.15
C VAL A 35 5.24 -4.97 -0.92
N ILE A 36 5.70 -3.71 -0.97
CA ILE A 36 6.97 -3.38 -1.63
C ILE A 36 8.13 -4.06 -0.91
N THR A 37 8.11 -4.08 0.43
CA THR A 37 9.16 -4.71 1.23
C THR A 37 9.18 -6.22 1.00
N SER A 38 8.03 -6.88 0.95
CA SER A 38 7.97 -8.33 0.70
C SER A 38 8.43 -8.68 -0.71
N LEU A 39 8.08 -7.88 -1.72
CA LEU A 39 8.60 -8.02 -3.09
C LEU A 39 10.11 -7.82 -3.14
N PHE A 40 10.64 -6.81 -2.45
CA PHE A 40 12.08 -6.56 -2.39
C PHE A 40 12.84 -7.74 -1.76
N ILE A 41 12.32 -8.29 -0.65
CA ILE A 41 12.87 -9.48 -0.01
C ILE A 41 12.83 -10.66 -0.98
N LEU A 42 11.71 -10.88 -1.67
CA LEU A 42 11.58 -11.97 -2.63
C LEU A 42 12.59 -11.85 -3.78
N ILE A 43 12.82 -10.65 -4.31
CA ILE A 43 13.78 -10.44 -5.41
C ILE A 43 15.22 -10.63 -4.93
N THR A 44 15.57 -10.12 -3.74
CA THR A 44 16.95 -10.13 -3.24
C THR A 44 17.35 -11.45 -2.58
N GLN A 45 16.42 -12.10 -1.89
CA GLN A 45 16.68 -13.32 -1.12
C GLN A 45 16.08 -14.57 -1.79
N GLY A 46 15.09 -14.40 -2.68
CA GLY A 46 14.44 -15.51 -3.38
C GLY A 46 15.37 -16.46 -4.14
N PRO A 47 16.45 -16.00 -4.81
CA PRO A 47 17.40 -16.91 -5.46
C PRO A 47 18.12 -17.86 -4.49
N GLY A 48 18.27 -17.47 -3.22
CA GLY A 48 18.83 -18.31 -2.16
C GLY A 48 17.79 -19.09 -1.35
N MET A 49 16.50 -18.85 -1.60
CA MET A 49 15.42 -19.56 -0.92
C MET A 49 15.10 -20.85 -1.67
N THR A 50 15.39 -21.99 -1.07
CA THR A 50 14.81 -23.27 -1.51
C THR A 50 13.32 -23.26 -1.20
N ILE A 51 12.50 -22.93 -2.20
CA ILE A 51 11.04 -23.04 -2.11
C ILE A 51 10.71 -24.55 -2.06
N ARG A 52 10.65 -25.10 -0.85
CA ARG A 52 10.06 -26.43 -0.62
C ARG A 52 8.55 -26.25 -0.67
N PHE A 53 8.01 -26.35 -1.87
CA PHE A 53 6.58 -26.59 -2.00
C PHE A 53 6.29 -27.91 -1.30
N GLY A 54 5.48 -27.86 -0.24
CA GLY A 54 5.05 -29.03 0.49
C GLY A 54 4.08 -29.83 -0.38
N TYR A 55 4.62 -30.61 -1.31
CA TYR A 55 3.95 -31.75 -1.92
C TYR A 55 4.43 -33.01 -1.22
#